data_AF-A0A7K1WSZ9-F1
#
_entry.id   AF-A0A7K1WSZ9-F1
#
_cell.length_a   1.000
_cell.length_b   1.000
_cell.length_c   1.000
_cell.angle_alpha   90.00
_cell.angle_beta   90.00
_cell.angle_gamma   90.00
#
_symmetry.space_group_name_H-M   'P 1'
#
loop_
_entity.id
_entity.type
_entity.pdbx_description
1 polymer ?
#
loop_
_entity_poly.entity_id
_entity_poly.type
_entity_poly.pdbx_seq_one_letter_code
_entity_poly.pdbx_strand_id
1 'polypeptide(L)'
;MVLFVIAAPLIETLLFQYAVIEIFKSIKVKLKYCCFLSAFIFASFHLYNIFYFLYAFVGGLLFAFLYVRGKNQKNAILLPLVTHIIYNGLVFISKYYFA
;
A
#
# COMPACT_ATOMS: atom_id res chain seq x y z
N MET A 1 19.69 -1.66 -3.86
CA MET A 1 19.34 -2.33 -2.58
C MET A 1 18.59 -1.41 -1.62
N VAL A 2 19.01 -0.16 -1.39
CA VAL A 2 18.22 0.81 -0.55
C VAL A 2 17.22 1.64 -1.36
N LEU A 3 17.54 1.99 -2.62
CA LEU A 3 16.64 2.76 -3.49
C LEU A 3 15.25 2.13 -3.63
N PHE A 4 15.17 0.79 -3.67
CA PHE A 4 13.91 0.05 -3.74
C PHE A 4 13.05 0.20 -2.48
N VAL A 5 13.65 0.46 -1.32
CA VAL A 5 12.93 0.69 -0.05
C VAL A 5 12.16 2.01 -0.07
N ILE A 6 12.53 2.95 -0.95
CA ILE A 6 11.91 4.28 -1.04
C ILE A 6 11.11 4.42 -2.34
N ALA A 7 11.75 4.12 -3.48
CA ALA A 7 11.16 4.33 -4.80
C ALA A 7 9.99 3.39 -5.07
N ALA A 8 10.07 2.11 -4.66
CA ALA A 8 8.96 1.18 -4.87
C ALA A 8 7.73 1.57 -4.04
N PRO A 9 7.82 1.84 -2.72
CA PRO A 9 6.68 2.35 -1.95
C PRO A 9 6.06 3.62 -2.50
N LEU A 10 6.86 4.54 -3.06
CA LEU A 10 6.33 5.75 -3.70
C LEU A 10 5.45 5.43 -4.90
N ILE A 11 5.96 4.63 -5.84
CA ILE A 11 5.23 4.23 -7.05
C ILE A 11 4.00 3.41 -6.68
N GLU A 12 4.15 2.44 -5.77
CA GLU A 12 3.07 1.57 -5.33
C GLU A 12 1.97 2.35 -4.62
N THR A 13 2.32 3.30 -3.73
CA THR A 13 1.33 4.12 -3.03
C THR A 13 0.56 5.03 -4.01
N LEU A 14 1.24 5.60 -5.00
CA LEU A 14 0.60 6.40 -6.05
C LEU A 14 -0.35 5.57 -6.92
N LEU A 15 0.05 4.35 -7.26
CA LEU A 15 -0.72 3.50 -8.15
C LEU A 15 -1.90 2.83 -7.42
N PHE A 16 -1.64 2.14 -6.32
CA PHE A 16 -2.65 1.33 -5.64
C PHE A 16 -3.49 2.10 -4.65
N GLN A 17 -2.92 3.01 -3.85
CA GLN A 17 -3.71 3.78 -2.89
C GLN A 17 -4.30 5.04 -3.52
N TYR A 18 -3.54 5.84 -4.26
CA TYR A 18 -4.09 7.04 -4.89
C TYR A 18 -4.92 6.73 -6.13
N ALA A 19 -4.32 6.16 -7.20
CA ALA A 19 -5.00 6.05 -8.49
C ALA A 19 -6.21 5.10 -8.42
N VAL A 20 -6.05 3.87 -7.91
CA VAL A 20 -7.20 2.94 -7.80
C VAL A 20 -8.32 3.53 -6.95
N ILE A 21 -8.04 4.02 -5.74
CA ILE A 21 -9.11 4.51 -4.85
C ILE A 21 -9.83 5.71 -5.47
N GLU A 22 -9.12 6.66 -6.07
CA GLU A 22 -9.75 7.84 -6.68
C GLU A 22 -10.48 7.53 -7.99
N ILE A 23 -9.98 6.60 -8.82
CA ILE A 23 -10.69 6.12 -10.01
C ILE A 23 -12.02 5.45 -9.62
N PHE A 24 -12.01 4.54 -8.64
CA PHE A 24 -13.25 3.87 -8.23
C PHE A 24 -14.21 4.82 -7.49
N LYS A 25 -13.69 5.81 -6.76
CA LYS A 25 -14.53 6.87 -6.18
C LYS A 25 -15.16 7.78 -7.22
N SER A 26 -14.46 8.09 -8.32
CA SER A 26 -15.01 8.96 -9.37
C SER A 26 -16.23 8.33 -10.06
N ILE A 27 -16.28 7.00 -10.14
CA ILE A 27 -17.45 6.21 -10.59
C ILE A 27 -18.41 5.83 -9.45
N LYS A 28 -18.36 6.52 -8.31
CA LYS A 28 -19.28 6.41 -7.17
C LYS A 28 -19.30 5.05 -6.44
N VAL A 29 -18.22 4.27 -6.50
CA VAL A 29 -18.09 3.06 -5.68
C VAL A 29 -17.98 3.44 -4.21
N LYS A 30 -18.65 2.67 -3.33
CA LYS A 30 -18.59 2.91 -1.87
C LYS A 30 -17.15 2.75 -1.38
N LEU A 31 -16.72 3.66 -0.50
CA LEU A 31 -15.34 3.77 -0.02
C LEU A 31 -14.74 2.46 0.49
N LYS A 32 -15.52 1.65 1.20
CA LYS A 32 -15.09 0.32 1.69
C LYS A 32 -14.67 -0.62 0.55
N TYR A 33 -15.39 -0.59 -0.57
CA TYR A 33 -15.08 -1.41 -1.74
C TYR A 33 -13.89 -0.85 -2.52
N CYS A 34 -13.71 0.49 -2.56
CA CYS A 34 -12.48 1.07 -3.11
C CYS A 34 -11.24 0.62 -2.35
N CYS A 35 -11.31 0.58 -1.01
CA CYS A 35 -10.21 0.09 -0.17
C CYS A 35 -9.94 -1.39 -0.40
N PHE A 36 -10.99 -2.21 -0.44
CA PHE A 36 -10.88 -3.64 -0.70
C PHE A 36 -10.25 -3.92 -2.08
N LEU A 37 -10.70 -3.20 -3.11
CA LEU A 37 -10.20 -3.38 -4.48
C LEU A 37 -8.77 -2.88 -4.64
N SER A 38 -8.42 -1.75 -4.02
CA SER A 38 -7.04 -1.26 -3.91
C SER A 38 -6.11 -2.32 -3.30
N ALA A 39 -6.51 -2.88 -2.15
CA ALA A 39 -5.74 -3.93 -1.47
C ALA A 39 -5.65 -5.22 -2.29
N PHE A 40 -6.73 -5.61 -2.96
CA PHE A 40 -6.77 -6.82 -3.79
C PHE A 40 -5.84 -6.69 -5.01
N ILE A 41 -5.89 -5.55 -5.70
CA ILE A 41 -5.02 -5.29 -6.84
C ILE A 41 -3.56 -5.21 -6.37
N PHE A 42 -3.25 -4.51 -5.27
CA PHE A 42 -1.91 -4.50 -4.68
C PHE A 42 -1.40 -5.92 -4.40
N ALA A 43 -2.19 -6.76 -3.72
CA ALA A 43 -1.82 -8.13 -3.39
C ALA A 43 -1.64 -9.01 -4.64
N SER A 44 -2.41 -8.76 -5.70
CA SER A 44 -2.30 -9.49 -6.96
C SER A 44 -0.94 -9.26 -7.67
N PHE A 45 -0.31 -8.10 -7.45
CA PHE A 45 1.05 -7.84 -7.92
C PHE A 45 2.14 -8.50 -7.05
N HIS A 46 1.73 -9.13 -5.95
CA HIS A 46 2.57 -9.80 -4.97
C HIS A 46 2.29 -11.32 -4.94
N LEU A 47 1.91 -11.92 -6.07
CA LEU A 47 1.56 -13.34 -6.18
C LEU A 47 2.79 -14.28 -6.23
N TYR A 48 3.61 -14.28 -5.17
CA TYR A 48 4.68 -15.30 -5.03
C TYR A 48 4.15 -16.64 -4.53
N ASN A 49 3.22 -16.60 -3.58
CA ASN A 49 2.44 -17.73 -3.09
C ASN A 49 1.19 -17.21 -2.36
N ILE A 50 0.26 -18.10 -2.01
CA ILE A 50 -0.99 -17.72 -1.37
C ILE A 50 -0.80 -17.03 -0.02
N PHE A 51 0.18 -17.45 0.78
CA PHE A 51 0.46 -16.81 2.08
C PHE A 51 1.01 -15.40 1.91
N TYR A 52 1.90 -15.20 0.93
CA TYR A 52 2.44 -13.88 0.61
C TYR A 52 1.36 -12.97 0.00
N PHE A 53 0.45 -13.51 -0.80
CA PHE A 53 -0.73 -12.78 -1.27
C PHE A 53 -1.61 -12.31 -0.10
N LEU A 54 -1.96 -13.22 0.82
CA LEU A 54 -2.77 -12.89 1.99
C LEU A 54 -2.08 -11.83 2.87
N TYR A 55 -0.78 -11.97 3.05
CA TYR A 55 0.05 -11.00 3.74
C TYR A 55 -0.01 -9.61 3.09
N ALA A 56 0.27 -9.54 1.78
CA ALA A 56 0.21 -8.32 0.99
C ALA A 56 -1.20 -7.72 0.96
N PHE A 57 -2.24 -8.55 0.97
CA PHE A 57 -3.63 -8.11 1.01
C PHE A 57 -3.97 -7.41 2.33
N VAL A 58 -3.58 -7.97 3.47
CA VAL A 58 -3.76 -7.32 4.78
C VAL A 58 -2.97 -6.02 4.86
N GLY A 59 -1.71 -6.01 4.40
CA GLY A 59 -0.91 -4.78 4.29
C GLY A 59 -1.54 -3.73 3.38
N GLY A 60 -2.05 -4.15 2.22
CA GLY A 60 -2.77 -3.29 1.28
C GLY A 60 -4.04 -2.69 1.87
N LEU A 61 -4.80 -3.44 2.68
CA LEU A 61 -5.96 -2.93 3.41
C LEU A 61 -5.55 -1.85 4.43
N LEU A 62 -4.46 -2.06 5.16
CA LEU A 62 -3.91 -1.07 6.08
C LEU A 62 -3.52 0.21 5.33
N PHE A 63 -2.78 0.10 4.23
CA PHE A 63 -2.38 1.26 3.42
C PHE A 63 -3.57 2.00 2.81
N ALA A 64 -4.58 1.28 2.32
CA ALA A 64 -5.81 1.88 1.82
C ALA A 64 -6.59 2.63 2.94
N PHE A 65 -6.67 2.04 4.13
CA PHE A 65 -7.26 2.70 5.29
C PHE A 65 -6.51 3.98 5.67
N LEU A 66 -5.18 3.93 5.74
CA LEU A 66 -4.33 5.08 6.05
C LEU A 66 -4.47 6.19 5.00
N TYR A 67 -4.53 5.84 3.71
CA TYR A 67 -4.78 6.80 2.63
C TYR A 67 -6.09 7.56 2.84
N VAL A 68 -7.18 6.83 3.07
CA VAL A 68 -8.50 7.41 3.28
C VAL A 68 -8.55 8.27 4.53
N ARG A 69 -7.91 7.83 5.63
CA ARG A 69 -7.85 8.60 6.87
C ARG A 69 -7.02 9.88 6.70
N GLY A 70 -5.90 9.81 5.98
CA GLY A 70 -5.02 10.95 5.68
C GLY A 70 -5.66 12.00 4.78
N LYS A 71 -6.64 11.63 3.93
CA LYS A 71 -7.34 12.56 3.04
C LYS A 71 -8.06 13.69 3.78
N ASN A 72 -8.48 13.46 5.02
CA ASN A 72 -9.10 14.50 5.85
C ASN A 72 -8.11 15.57 6.36
N GLN A 73 -6.80 15.40 6.12
CA GLN A 73 -5.74 16.27 6.67
C GLN A 73 -4.79 16.86 5.60
N LYS A 74 -5.25 17.01 4.35
CA LYS A 74 -4.47 17.51 3.19
C LYS A 74 -3.31 16.61 2.70
N ASN A 75 -2.87 15.63 3.48
CA ASN A 75 -1.72 14.77 3.16
C ASN A 75 -2.10 13.29 2.99
N ALA A 76 -3.03 12.98 2.07
CA ALA A 76 -3.57 11.63 1.87
C ALA A 76 -2.50 10.56 1.55
N ILE A 77 -1.50 10.94 0.75
CA ILE A 77 -0.45 10.01 0.27
C ILE A 77 0.66 9.83 1.31
N LEU A 78 0.95 10.87 2.11
CA LEU A 78 2.12 10.87 2.98
C LEU A 78 2.04 9.80 4.06
N LEU A 79 0.87 9.64 4.68
CA LEU A 79 0.66 8.67 5.75
C LEU A 79 0.90 7.20 5.31
N PRO A 80 0.24 6.68 4.26
CA PRO A 80 0.53 5.33 3.78
C PRO A 80 1.96 5.21 3.23
N LEU A 81 2.48 6.23 2.54
CA LEU A 81 3.84 6.20 1.97
C LEU A 81 4.92 6.05 3.05
N VAL A 82 4.89 6.90 4.09
CA VAL A 82 5.87 6.84 5.18
C VAL A 82 5.77 5.51 5.91
N THR A 83 4.55 5.05 6.17
CA THR A 83 4.32 3.74 6.80
C THR A 83 4.91 2.61 5.95
N HIS A 84 4.73 2.66 4.63
CA HIS A 84 5.23 1.66 3.71
C HIS A 84 6.77 1.67 3.61
N ILE A 85 7.39 2.84 3.58
CA ILE A 85 8.86 2.97 3.60
C ILE A 85 9.43 2.43 4.91
N ILE A 86 8.84 2.77 6.06
CA ILE A 86 9.27 2.26 7.37
C ILE A 86 9.17 0.73 7.39
N TYR A 87 8.03 0.20 6.97
CA TYR A 87 7.78 -1.24 6.93
C TYR A 87 8.81 -1.97 6.04
N ASN A 88 9.01 -1.51 4.80
CA ASN A 88 10.01 -2.12 3.91
C ASN A 88 11.44 -1.94 4.43
N GLY A 89 11.73 -0.84 5.11
CA GLY A 89 13.02 -0.62 5.76
C GLY A 89 13.28 -1.64 6.88
N LEU A 90 12.30 -1.89 7.74
CA LEU A 90 12.40 -2.91 8.79
C LEU A 90 12.61 -4.31 8.21
N VAL A 91 11.88 -4.67 7.16
CA VAL A 91 12.06 -5.95 6.45
C VAL A 91 13.46 -6.05 5.85
N PHE A 92 13.93 -4.99 5.18
CA PHE A 92 15.26 -4.95 4.58
C PHE A 92 16.36 -5.12 5.63
N ILE A 93 16.26 -4.40 6.75
CA ILE A 93 17.21 -4.51 7.86
C ILE A 93 17.18 -5.92 8.47
N SER A 94 15.99 -6.45 8.75
CA SER A 94 15.81 -7.79 9.31
C SER A 94 16.45 -8.85 8.41
N LYS A 95 16.28 -8.75 7.10
CA LYS A 95 16.80 -9.71 6.13
C LYS A 95 18.31 -9.66 5.95
N TYR A 96 18.95 -8.51 6.18
CA TYR A 96 20.38 -8.34 5.89
C TYR A 96 21.27 -8.48 7.15
N TYR A 97 20.71 -8.17 8.32
CA TYR A 97 21.49 -8.12 9.57
C TYR A 97 21.09 -9.19 10.60
N PHE A 98 19.92 -9.82 10.48
CA PHE A 98 19.39 -10.73 11.50
C PHE A 98 18.97 -12.11 10.97
N ALA A 99 18.99 -12.31 9.66
CA ALA A 99 18.67 -13.57 8.96
C ALA A 99 19.74 -13.84 7.90
#